data_AF-A0A6J7UVE8-F1
#
_entry.id   AF-A0A6J7UVE8-F1
#
_cell.length_a   1.000
_cell.length_b   1.000
_cell.length_c   1.000
_cell.angle_alpha   90.00
_cell.angle_beta   90.00
_cell.angle_gamma   90.00
#
_symmetry.space_group_name_H-M   'P 1'
#
loop_
_entity.id
_entity.type
_entity.pdbx_description
1 polymer ?
#
loop_
_entity_poly.entity_id
_entity_poly.type
_entity_poly.pdbx_seq_one_letter_code
_entity_poly.pdbx_strand_id
1 'polypeptide(L)'
;MSTRKLVLTALVCGIAIVLAGGFKLLQVATDAPRVEALAWGTPATLGDMTVTVEKVDKSAEATLVTVTMRGVAMAKGAFDGWRMLAEGRVFTPLTQQTAPDACQAVSANAEVRCTVTFDPTTATPTVAYLRAGAQQQWGTEG
;
A
#
# COMPACT_ATOMS: atom_id res chain seq x y z
N MET A 1 -38.90 -2.08 43.65
CA MET A 1 -37.51 -1.99 43.16
C MET A 1 -36.79 -0.90 43.93
N SER A 2 -35.59 -1.16 44.46
CA SER A 2 -34.82 -0.17 45.22
C SER A 2 -33.92 0.63 44.26
N THR A 3 -33.91 1.96 44.38
CA THR A 3 -33.01 2.88 43.65
C THR A 3 -31.54 2.46 43.70
N ARG A 4 -31.11 1.84 44.81
CA ARG A 4 -29.78 1.25 44.97
C ARG A 4 -29.48 0.14 43.95
N LYS A 5 -30.48 -0.68 43.61
CA LYS A 5 -30.34 -1.75 42.60
C LYS A 5 -30.23 -1.18 41.19
N LEU A 6 -30.94 -0.09 40.89
CA LEU A 6 -30.88 0.59 39.59
C LEU A 6 -29.51 1.22 39.32
N VAL A 7 -28.93 1.91 40.32
CA VAL A 7 -27.59 2.51 40.19
C VAL A 7 -26.50 1.45 39.99
N LEU A 8 -26.59 0.33 40.70
CA LEU A 8 -25.66 -0.80 40.55
C LEU A 8 -25.71 -1.41 39.15
N THR A 9 -26.90 -1.60 38.60
CA THR A 9 -27.05 -2.13 37.22
C THR A 9 -26.48 -1.17 36.18
N ALA A 10 -26.73 0.14 36.31
CA ALA A 10 -26.19 1.13 35.39
C ALA A 10 -24.65 1.19 35.43
N LEU A 11 -24.05 1.09 36.62
CA LEU A 11 -22.59 1.08 36.78
C LEU A 11 -21.96 -0.16 36.11
N VAL A 12 -22.55 -1.34 36.30
CA VAL A 12 -22.09 -2.58 35.67
C VAL A 12 -22.19 -2.49 34.15
N CYS A 13 -23.30 -1.96 33.61
CA CYS A 13 -23.44 -1.74 32.18
C CYS A 13 -22.39 -0.77 31.63
N GLY A 14 -22.10 0.32 32.33
CA GLY A 14 -21.05 1.27 31.94
C GLY A 14 -19.65 0.64 31.90
N ILE A 15 -19.31 -0.13 32.94
CA ILE A 15 -18.02 -0.85 33.00
C ILE A 15 -17.92 -1.88 31.87
N ALA A 16 -18.99 -2.61 31.58
CA ALA A 16 -19.01 -3.60 30.50
C ALA A 16 -18.75 -2.96 29.13
N ILE A 17 -19.32 -1.78 28.85
CA ILE A 17 -19.08 -1.04 27.60
C ILE A 17 -17.62 -0.59 27.49
N VAL A 18 -17.06 -0.04 28.58
CA VAL A 18 -15.66 0.43 28.59
C VAL A 18 -14.69 -0.74 28.39
N LEU A 19 -14.92 -1.88 29.02
CA LEU A 19 -14.09 -3.07 28.85
C LEU A 19 -14.17 -3.62 27.42
N ALA A 20 -15.36 -3.67 26.83
CA ALA A 20 -15.54 -4.12 25.45
C ALA A 20 -14.82 -3.22 24.44
N GLY A 21 -14.95 -1.89 24.60
CA GLY A 21 -14.24 -0.91 23.76
C GLY A 21 -12.72 -0.95 23.97
N GLY A 22 -12.27 -0.99 25.22
CA GLY A 22 -10.85 -1.03 25.59
C GLY A 22 -10.15 -2.28 25.07
N PHE A 23 -10.81 -3.44 25.13
CA PHE A 23 -10.26 -4.69 24.59
C PHE A 23 -10.09 -4.62 23.07
N LYS A 24 -11.06 -4.02 22.35
CA LYS A 24 -10.93 -3.84 20.89
C LYS A 24 -9.80 -2.89 20.51
N LEU A 25 -9.61 -1.82 21.25
CA LEU A 25 -8.47 -0.91 21.04
C LEU A 25 -7.14 -1.61 21.31
N LEU A 26 -7.07 -2.42 22.37
CA LEU A 26 -5.88 -3.20 22.69
C LEU A 26 -5.58 -4.23 21.60
N GLN A 27 -6.59 -4.94 21.09
CA GLN A 27 -6.44 -5.86 19.95
C GLN A 27 -5.86 -5.17 18.71
N VAL A 28 -6.41 -4.00 18.34
CA VAL A 28 -5.89 -3.23 17.18
C VAL A 28 -4.46 -2.75 17.40
N ALA A 29 -4.10 -2.38 18.64
CA ALA A 29 -2.74 -1.97 18.96
C ALA A 29 -1.74 -3.14 18.89
N THR A 30 -2.15 -4.37 19.20
CA THR A 30 -1.28 -5.55 19.18
C THR A 30 -1.23 -6.26 17.82
N ASP A 31 -2.32 -6.24 17.06
CA ASP A 31 -2.45 -6.93 15.77
C ASP A 31 -2.19 -6.02 14.57
N ALA A 32 -1.54 -4.86 14.74
CA ALA A 32 -1.21 -4.00 13.61
C ALA A 32 -0.35 -4.80 12.60
N PRO A 33 -0.89 -5.18 11.42
CA PRO A 33 -0.12 -5.95 10.46
C PRO A 33 1.02 -5.06 9.99
N ARG A 34 2.24 -5.44 10.36
CA ARG A 34 3.44 -4.79 9.84
C ARG A 34 3.54 -5.19 8.37
N VAL A 35 3.22 -4.25 7.48
CA VAL A 35 3.50 -4.43 6.05
C VAL A 35 5.01 -4.30 5.89
N GLU A 36 5.71 -5.43 5.93
CA GLU A 36 7.14 -5.47 5.66
C GLU A 36 7.39 -5.11 4.19
N ALA A 37 8.37 -4.24 3.97
CA ALA A 37 8.82 -3.91 2.64
C ALA A 37 9.61 -5.10 2.08
N LEU A 38 9.19 -5.60 0.93
CA LEU A 38 9.92 -6.64 0.22
C LEU A 38 11.17 -6.04 -0.42
N ALA A 39 12.21 -6.85 -0.56
CA ALA A 39 13.35 -6.48 -1.39
C ALA A 39 12.91 -6.29 -2.84
N TRP A 40 13.57 -5.38 -3.56
CA TRP A 40 13.42 -5.24 -5.01
C TRP A 40 13.58 -6.58 -5.74
N GLY A 41 12.80 -6.80 -6.79
CA GLY A 41 12.76 -8.07 -7.53
C GLY A 41 11.92 -9.16 -6.87
N THR A 42 11.42 -8.96 -5.64
CA THR A 42 10.55 -9.94 -4.98
C THR A 42 9.11 -9.81 -5.49
N PRO A 43 8.50 -10.86 -6.07
CA PRO A 43 7.13 -10.81 -6.52
C PRO A 43 6.14 -10.86 -5.35
N ALA A 44 5.03 -10.15 -5.49
CA ALA A 44 3.90 -10.22 -4.56
C ALA A 44 2.57 -10.34 -5.33
N THR A 45 1.62 -11.09 -4.76
CA THR A 45 0.28 -11.22 -5.32
C THR A 45 -0.71 -10.38 -4.52
N LEU A 46 -1.36 -9.42 -5.18
CA LEU A 46 -2.36 -8.53 -4.61
C LEU A 46 -3.72 -8.81 -5.28
N GLY A 47 -4.51 -9.65 -4.62
CA GLY A 47 -5.78 -10.13 -5.17
C GLY A 47 -5.56 -11.03 -6.38
N ASP A 48 -5.88 -10.53 -7.57
CA ASP A 48 -5.86 -11.20 -8.87
C ASP A 48 -4.61 -10.85 -9.72
N MET A 49 -3.67 -10.07 -9.17
CA MET A 49 -2.50 -9.57 -9.92
C MET A 49 -1.21 -9.86 -9.17
N THR A 50 -0.21 -10.36 -9.89
CA THR A 50 1.17 -10.49 -9.42
C THR A 50 1.98 -9.29 -9.90
N VAL A 51 2.70 -8.67 -8.97
CA VAL A 51 3.49 -7.45 -9.20
C VAL A 51 4.87 -7.64 -8.60
N THR A 52 5.88 -7.16 -9.32
CA THR A 52 7.26 -7.04 -8.84
C THR A 52 7.74 -5.62 -9.10
N VAL A 53 8.38 -4.99 -8.12
CA VAL A 53 9.16 -3.78 -8.36
C VAL A 53 10.61 -4.19 -8.59
N GLU A 54 11.09 -4.04 -9.81
CA GLU A 54 12.41 -4.53 -10.24
C GLU A 54 13.52 -3.60 -9.77
N LYS A 55 13.34 -2.30 -9.99
CA LYS A 55 14.33 -1.27 -9.67
C LYS A 55 13.73 0.13 -9.62
N VAL A 56 14.48 1.04 -9.02
CA VAL A 56 14.20 2.47 -9.02
C VAL A 56 15.44 3.24 -9.49
N ASP A 57 15.30 3.97 -10.59
CA ASP A 57 16.32 4.88 -11.11
C ASP A 57 15.93 6.33 -10.78
N LYS A 58 16.81 7.06 -10.09
CA LYS A 58 16.59 8.45 -9.70
C LYS A 58 17.42 9.39 -10.56
N SER A 59 16.81 10.47 -11.07
CA SER A 59 17.51 11.56 -11.74
C SER A 59 17.03 12.92 -11.24
N ALA A 60 17.61 14.00 -11.77
CA ALA A 60 17.16 15.35 -11.49
C ALA A 60 15.80 15.66 -12.14
N GLU A 61 15.44 14.95 -13.21
CA GLU A 61 14.17 15.17 -13.92
C GLU A 61 13.02 14.35 -13.35
N ALA A 62 13.27 13.09 -12.95
CA ALA A 62 12.22 12.19 -12.50
C ALA A 62 12.76 11.02 -11.66
N THR A 63 11.84 10.30 -11.02
CA THR A 63 12.10 8.98 -10.44
C THR A 63 11.38 7.91 -11.26
N LEU A 64 12.14 7.01 -11.90
CA LEU A 64 11.62 5.94 -12.74
C LEU A 64 11.59 4.63 -11.96
N VAL A 65 10.40 4.05 -11.83
CA VAL A 65 10.21 2.75 -11.18
C VAL A 65 9.89 1.71 -12.24
N THR A 66 10.81 0.77 -12.46
CA THR A 66 10.56 -0.36 -13.37
C THR A 66 9.84 -1.46 -12.63
N VAL A 67 8.72 -1.91 -13.19
CA VAL A 67 7.85 -2.91 -12.58
C VAL A 67 7.52 -4.00 -13.59
N THR A 68 7.16 -5.15 -13.05
CA THR A 68 6.68 -6.30 -13.78
C THR A 68 5.29 -6.64 -13.27
N MET A 69 4.31 -6.75 -14.16
CA MET A 69 2.90 -6.93 -13.80
C MET A 69 2.26 -8.04 -14.64
N ARG A 70 1.41 -8.86 -14.02
CA ARG A 70 0.64 -9.93 -14.69
C ARG A 70 -0.63 -10.28 -13.92
N GLY A 71 -1.67 -10.68 -14.64
CA GLY A 71 -2.86 -11.33 -14.07
C GLY A 71 -4.16 -10.60 -14.40
N VAL A 72 -4.08 -9.31 -14.74
CA VAL A 72 -5.25 -8.49 -15.06
C VAL A 72 -4.99 -7.66 -16.31
N ALA A 73 -5.92 -7.75 -17.26
CA ALA A 73 -5.91 -6.89 -18.43
C ALA A 73 -6.31 -5.47 -18.04
N MET A 74 -5.43 -4.51 -18.29
CA MET A 74 -5.71 -3.09 -18.09
C MET A 74 -5.43 -2.37 -19.41
N ALA A 75 -6.45 -1.71 -19.95
CA ALA A 75 -6.38 -1.09 -21.27
C ALA A 75 -5.95 0.38 -21.25
N LYS A 76 -5.98 1.03 -20.08
CA LYS A 76 -5.65 2.46 -19.90
C LYS A 76 -4.94 2.68 -18.57
N GLY A 77 -3.62 2.79 -18.63
CA GLY A 77 -2.76 3.28 -17.56
C GLY A 77 -2.86 2.49 -16.26
N ALA A 78 -1.97 1.52 -16.06
CA ALA A 78 -1.80 0.82 -14.78
C ALA A 78 -1.02 1.67 -13.75
N PHE A 79 -1.37 2.95 -13.65
CA PHE A 79 -0.75 3.93 -12.74
C PHE A 79 -1.55 4.07 -11.43
N ASP A 80 -2.85 3.79 -11.49
CA ASP A 80 -3.72 3.81 -10.32
C ASP A 80 -3.27 2.77 -9.29
N GLY A 81 -3.19 3.20 -8.03
CA GLY A 81 -2.73 2.37 -6.91
C GLY A 81 -1.23 2.48 -6.60
N TRP A 82 -0.39 2.99 -7.50
CA TRP A 82 1.03 3.21 -7.21
C TRP A 82 1.25 4.41 -6.30
N ARG A 83 2.14 4.26 -5.32
CA ARG A 83 2.60 5.31 -4.41
C ARG A 83 4.10 5.16 -4.20
N MET A 84 4.78 6.26 -3.97
CA MET A 84 6.18 6.25 -3.54
C MET A 84 6.31 7.08 -2.27
N LEU A 85 6.91 6.52 -1.22
CA LEU A 85 7.25 7.21 0.01
C LEU A 85 8.73 7.58 -0.05
N ALA A 86 9.02 8.87 0.04
CA ALA A 86 10.37 9.40 0.15
C ALA A 86 10.30 10.74 0.91
N GLU A 87 11.35 11.12 1.63
CA GLU A 87 11.43 12.42 2.32
C GLU A 87 10.25 12.70 3.28
N GLY A 88 9.67 11.64 3.87
CA GLY A 88 8.51 11.76 4.78
C GLY A 88 7.20 12.16 4.09
N ARG A 89 7.13 12.13 2.75
CA ARG A 89 5.93 12.45 1.96
C ARG A 89 5.59 11.36 0.96
N VAL A 90 4.31 11.29 0.60
CA VAL A 90 3.80 10.36 -0.41
C VAL A 90 3.73 11.05 -1.76
N PHE A 91 4.35 10.46 -2.76
CA PHE A 91 4.29 10.84 -4.16
C PHE A 91 3.28 9.95 -4.91
N THR A 92 2.56 10.56 -5.84
CA THR A 92 1.72 9.88 -6.82
C THR A 92 2.44 9.85 -8.17
N PRO A 93 2.17 8.87 -9.05
CA PRO A 93 2.72 8.88 -10.39
C PRO A 93 2.35 10.17 -11.14
N LEU A 94 3.21 10.60 -12.04
CA LEU A 94 2.93 11.72 -12.93
C LEU A 94 1.69 11.42 -13.77
N THR A 95 0.81 12.42 -13.92
CA THR A 95 -0.39 12.31 -14.77
C THR A 95 -0.05 12.09 -16.24
N GLN A 96 1.10 12.62 -16.67
CA GLN A 96 1.66 12.40 -18.00
C GLN A 96 2.98 11.63 -17.87
N GLN A 97 3.00 10.44 -18.44
CA GLN A 97 4.16 9.55 -18.42
C GLN A 97 4.95 9.75 -19.71
N THR A 98 6.23 10.08 -19.58
CA THR A 98 7.12 10.35 -20.72
C THR A 98 8.02 9.17 -21.06
N ALA A 99 8.10 8.17 -20.17
CA ALA A 99 8.84 6.94 -20.41
C ALA A 99 8.26 6.18 -21.63
N PRO A 100 9.08 5.76 -22.61
CA PRO A 100 8.60 5.01 -23.79
C PRO A 100 7.90 3.70 -23.42
N ASP A 101 8.34 3.08 -22.33
CA ASP A 101 7.84 1.84 -21.76
C ASP A 101 6.87 2.08 -20.59
N ALA A 102 6.22 3.26 -20.52
CA ALA A 102 5.25 3.56 -19.47
C ALA A 102 4.17 2.47 -19.37
N CYS A 103 3.69 2.19 -18.16
CA CYS A 103 2.65 1.19 -17.87
C CYS A 103 1.25 1.55 -18.42
N GLN A 104 1.13 1.74 -19.74
CA GLN A 104 -0.10 2.12 -20.44
C GLN A 104 -1.09 0.96 -20.55
N ALA A 105 -0.59 -0.26 -20.68
CA ALA A 105 -1.40 -1.46 -20.75
C ALA A 105 -0.73 -2.62 -20.02
N VAL A 106 -1.53 -3.48 -19.40
CA VAL A 106 -1.08 -4.73 -18.77
C VAL A 106 -1.89 -5.87 -19.35
N SER A 107 -1.27 -7.03 -19.49
CA SER A 107 -1.90 -8.25 -19.99
C SER A 107 -2.44 -9.10 -18.84
N ALA A 108 -3.59 -9.73 -19.06
CA ALA A 108 -4.10 -10.74 -18.13
C ALA A 108 -3.19 -11.99 -18.10
N ASN A 109 -2.62 -12.36 -19.25
CA ASN A 109 -2.02 -13.68 -19.45
C ASN A 109 -0.51 -13.64 -19.69
N ALA A 110 0.04 -12.46 -19.99
CA ALA A 110 1.46 -12.27 -20.23
C ALA A 110 2.05 -11.32 -19.18
N GLU A 111 3.31 -11.57 -18.84
CA GLU A 111 4.06 -10.66 -18.02
C GLU A 111 4.41 -9.40 -18.81
N VAL A 112 4.12 -8.24 -18.23
CA VAL A 112 4.40 -6.94 -18.82
C VAL A 112 5.41 -6.21 -17.94
N ARG A 113 6.57 -5.91 -18.52
CA ARG A 113 7.56 -5.02 -17.93
C ARG A 113 7.32 -3.61 -18.42
N CYS A 114 7.18 -2.66 -17.50
CA CYS A 114 6.89 -1.27 -17.82
C CYS A 114 7.38 -0.33 -16.72
N THR A 115 7.30 0.97 -16.97
CA THR A 115 7.79 2.01 -16.06
C THR A 115 6.66 2.87 -15.51
N VAL A 116 6.74 3.18 -14.21
CA VAL A 116 5.91 4.16 -13.50
C VAL A 116 6.80 5.33 -13.09
N THR A 117 6.47 6.52 -13.57
CA THR A 117 7.24 7.75 -13.35
C THR A 117 6.64 8.57 -12.21
N PHE A 118 7.48 9.03 -11.30
CA PHE A 118 7.17 9.96 -10.21
C PHE A 118 8.02 11.23 -10.32
N ASP A 119 7.64 12.27 -9.57
CA ASP A 119 8.49 13.46 -9.37
C ASP A 119 9.90 13.07 -8.88
N PRO A 120 10.93 13.88 -9.19
CA PRO A 120 12.29 13.61 -8.78
C PRO A 120 12.44 13.66 -7.25
N THR A 121 13.24 12.74 -6.72
CA THR A 121 13.70 12.76 -5.32
C THR A 121 15.13 12.25 -5.25
N THR A 122 15.89 12.73 -4.26
CA THR A 122 17.24 12.22 -3.98
C THR A 122 17.26 11.18 -2.86
N ALA A 123 16.21 11.12 -2.04
CA ALA A 123 16.11 10.18 -0.93
C ALA A 123 15.94 8.72 -1.38
N THR A 124 16.12 7.78 -0.47
CA THR A 124 15.84 6.36 -0.72
C THR A 124 14.32 6.14 -0.71
N PRO A 125 13.72 5.70 -1.82
CA PRO A 125 12.27 5.54 -1.90
C PRO A 125 11.83 4.15 -1.43
N THR A 126 10.65 4.09 -0.83
CA THR A 126 9.84 2.88 -0.70
C THR A 126 8.69 2.97 -1.70
N VAL A 127 8.53 1.98 -2.56
CA VAL A 127 7.45 1.94 -3.55
C VAL A 127 6.33 1.06 -3.01
N ALA A 128 5.09 1.52 -3.12
CA ALA A 128 3.91 0.78 -2.72
C ALA A 128 2.93 0.65 -3.87
N TYR A 129 2.21 -0.47 -3.88
CA TYR A 129 1.10 -0.71 -4.79
C TYR A 129 -0.13 -1.15 -4.03
N LEU A 130 -1.25 -0.47 -4.28
CA LEU A 130 -2.55 -0.74 -3.68
C LEU A 130 -3.49 -1.32 -4.73
N ARG A 131 -4.06 -2.48 -4.44
CA ARG A 131 -5.02 -3.13 -5.33
C ARG A 131 -5.96 -4.06 -4.58
N ALA A 132 -7.25 -4.02 -4.94
CA ALA A 132 -8.28 -4.91 -4.40
C ALA A 132 -8.34 -4.97 -2.85
N GLY A 133 -8.08 -3.82 -2.19
CA GLY A 133 -8.03 -3.73 -0.73
C GLY A 133 -6.77 -4.28 -0.07
N ALA A 134 -5.83 -4.82 -0.86
CA ALA A 134 -4.49 -5.21 -0.42
C ALA A 134 -3.47 -4.12 -0.77
N GLN A 135 -2.40 -4.06 0.02
CA GLN A 135 -1.24 -3.22 -0.24
C GLN A 135 0.02 -4.04 -0.04
N GLN A 136 1.01 -3.82 -0.91
CA GLN A 136 2.36 -4.30 -0.73
C GLN A 136 3.36 -3.17 -0.95
N GLN A 137 4.51 -3.27 -0.28
CA GLN A 137 5.60 -2.31 -0.37
C GLN A 137 6.89 -3.02 -0.76
N TRP A 138 7.76 -2.29 -1.45
CA TRP A 138 9.11 -2.69 -1.82
C TRP A 138 10.09 -1.58 -1.44
N GLY A 139 11.28 -1.97 -1.00
CA GLY A 139 12.31 -1.07 -0.49
C GLY A 139 13.68 -1.72 -0.54
N THR A 140 14.73 -0.93 -0.35
CA THR A 140 15.96 -1.50 0.22
C THR A 140 15.62 -1.97 1.62
N GLU A 141 16.00 -3.19 1.99
CA GLU A 141 15.78 -3.73 3.35
C GLU A 141 16.13 -2.66 4.40
N GLY A 142 15.19 -2.44 5.33
CA GLY A 142 15.31 -1.42 6.37
C GLY A 142 16.30 -1.79 7.47
#